data_AF-A0A750HZJ2-F1
#
_entry.id   AF-A0A750HZJ2-F1
#
_cell.length_a   1.000
_cell.length_b   1.000
_cell.length_c   1.000
_cell.angle_alpha   90.00
_cell.angle_beta   90.00
_cell.angle_gamma   90.00
#
_symmetry.space_group_name_H-M   'P 1'
#
loop_
_entity.id
_entity.type
_entity.pdbx_description
1 polymer ?
#
loop_
_entity_poly.entity_id
_entity_poly.type
_entity_poly.pdbx_seq_one_letter_code
_entity_poly.pdbx_strand_id
1 'polypeptide(L)'
;MLQINTSQLGAPPVMDLSFLSGIFGGIPAGPMEQCADTNTALIGWSKLVTETDNHPNAATGYGIMQTIDTQGAGADGKRHVPVNTISQEWVFQQALLTDGSLYSRQRINTLPWTPWVKRW
;
A
#
# COMPACT_ATOMS: atom_id res chain seq x y z
N MET A 1 12.18 -51.30 1.87
CA MET A 1 11.37 -50.32 1.13
C MET A 1 10.22 -49.91 2.04
N LEU A 2 10.19 -48.68 2.55
CA LEU A 2 9.15 -48.22 3.48
C LEU A 2 7.94 -47.75 2.66
N GLN A 3 6.83 -48.49 2.71
CA GLN A 3 5.59 -48.10 2.03
C GLN A 3 4.80 -47.15 2.94
N ILE A 4 4.72 -45.87 2.54
CA ILE A 4 3.90 -44.87 3.24
C ILE A 4 2.45 -45.01 2.76
N ASN A 5 1.54 -45.30 3.69
CA ASN A 5 0.13 -45.46 3.40
C ASN A 5 -0.57 -44.08 3.36
N THR A 6 -0.83 -43.58 2.16
CA THR A 6 -1.39 -42.23 1.92
C THR A 6 -2.85 -42.09 2.33
N SER A 7 -3.52 -43.18 2.73
CA SER A 7 -4.92 -43.16 3.17
C SER A 7 -5.12 -42.85 4.66
N GLN A 8 -4.05 -42.84 5.48
CA GLN A 8 -4.12 -42.53 6.93
C GLN A 8 -3.51 -41.18 7.29
N LEU A 9 -2.55 -40.70 6.51
CA LEU A 9 -2.03 -39.34 6.61
C LEU A 9 -2.89 -38.48 5.68
N GLY A 10 -3.88 -37.77 6.24
CA GLY A 10 -4.66 -36.78 5.49
C GLY A 10 -3.75 -35.80 4.72
N ALA A 11 -4.33 -35.06 3.78
CA ALA A 11 -3.57 -34.13 2.94
C ALA A 11 -2.61 -33.27 3.79
N PRO A 12 -1.34 -33.08 3.34
CA PRO A 12 -0.39 -32.27 4.08
C PRO A 12 -1.01 -30.89 4.36
N PRO A 13 -0.81 -30.32 5.55
CA PRO A 13 -1.35 -29.01 5.87
C PRO A 13 -0.86 -28.01 4.83
N VAL A 14 -1.80 -27.38 4.12
CA VAL A 14 -1.49 -26.25 3.25
C VAL A 14 -1.13 -25.09 4.17
N MET A 15 0.13 -24.67 4.15
CA MET A 15 0.57 -23.51 4.94
C MET A 15 -0.13 -22.27 4.41
N ASP A 16 -1.01 -21.68 5.22
CA ASP A 16 -1.60 -20.39 4.89
C ASP A 16 -0.56 -19.29 5.16
N LEU A 17 -0.02 -18.71 4.09
CA LEU A 17 0.92 -17.59 4.14
C LEU A 17 0.21 -16.23 4.07
N SER A 18 -1.13 -16.20 4.12
CA SER A 18 -1.90 -14.95 4.10
C SER A 18 -1.50 -14.01 5.24
N PHE A 19 -1.02 -14.54 6.37
CA PHE A 19 -0.49 -13.74 7.47
C PHE A 19 0.71 -12.88 7.09
N LEU A 20 1.48 -13.22 6.05
CA LEU A 20 2.60 -12.41 5.54
C LEU A 20 2.14 -11.30 4.59
N SER A 21 0.92 -11.39 4.06
CA SER A 21 0.41 -10.46 3.06
C SER A 21 0.00 -9.15 3.73
N GLY A 22 0.40 -8.01 3.15
CA GLY A 22 0.22 -6.70 3.78
C GLY A 22 1.22 -6.37 4.90
N ILE A 23 1.99 -7.34 5.42
CA ILE A 23 3.10 -7.04 6.32
C ILE A 23 4.18 -6.27 5.55
N PHE A 24 4.82 -5.31 6.22
CA PHE A 24 5.86 -4.43 5.65
C PHE A 24 5.39 -3.60 4.44
N GLY A 25 4.09 -3.28 4.36
CA GLY A 25 3.54 -2.50 3.25
C GLY A 25 3.42 -3.30 1.94
N GLY A 26 3.41 -4.63 2.04
CA GLY A 26 3.15 -5.53 0.91
C GLY A 26 1.74 -5.42 0.35
N ILE A 27 1.50 -6.05 -0.80
CA ILE A 27 0.15 -6.12 -1.39
C ILE A 27 -0.72 -7.01 -0.48
N PRO A 28 -1.94 -6.58 -0.09
CA PRO A 28 -2.82 -7.39 0.73
C PRO A 28 -3.32 -8.63 -0.03
N ALA A 29 -3.49 -9.75 0.67
CA ALA A 29 -4.12 -10.96 0.10
C ALA A 29 -5.64 -10.82 -0.04
N GLY A 30 -6.24 -9.89 0.70
CA GLY A 30 -7.66 -9.51 0.61
C GLY A 30 -7.87 -8.19 -0.14
N PRO A 31 -9.09 -7.61 -0.05
CA PRO A 31 -9.37 -6.31 -0.65
C PRO A 31 -8.38 -5.23 -0.16
N MET A 32 -7.92 -4.38 -1.07
CA MET A 32 -7.13 -3.21 -0.68
C MET A 32 -7.96 -2.26 0.19
N GLU A 33 -7.32 -1.72 1.22
CA GLU A 33 -7.90 -0.69 2.07
C GLU A 33 -8.20 0.57 1.26
N GLN A 34 -9.38 1.17 1.51
CA GLN A 34 -9.75 2.43 0.89
C GLN A 34 -8.98 3.58 1.53
N CYS A 35 -8.24 4.32 0.73
CA CYS A 35 -7.58 5.53 1.19
C CYS A 35 -8.62 6.63 1.45
N ALA A 36 -8.72 7.09 2.70
CA ALA A 36 -9.54 8.24 3.05
C ALA A 36 -8.88 9.55 2.63
N ASP A 37 -7.58 9.72 2.95
CA ASP A 37 -6.77 10.89 2.56
C ASP A 37 -5.38 10.43 2.13
N THR A 38 -4.96 10.82 0.93
CA THR A 38 -3.63 10.48 0.43
C THR A 38 -2.49 11.08 1.28
N ASN A 39 -2.72 12.17 2.02
CA ASN A 39 -1.71 12.78 2.89
C ASN A 39 -1.42 11.96 4.15
N THR A 40 -2.35 11.11 4.58
CA THR A 40 -2.26 10.24 5.76
C THR A 40 -2.46 8.77 5.40
N ALA A 41 -2.15 8.43 4.14
CA ALA A 41 -2.36 7.09 3.61
C ALA A 41 -1.57 6.02 4.38
N LEU A 42 -2.07 4.79 4.30
CA LEU A 42 -1.33 3.61 4.71
C LEU A 42 0.02 3.54 3.96
N ILE A 43 1.10 3.25 4.68
CA ILE A 43 2.40 2.93 4.08
C ILE A 43 2.31 1.51 3.52
N GLY A 44 2.30 1.40 2.20
CA GLY A 44 1.95 0.19 1.48
C GLY A 44 0.97 0.47 0.36
N TRP A 45 0.02 -0.43 0.14
CA TRP A 45 -0.92 -0.37 -0.97
C TRP A 45 -2.32 0.00 -0.51
N SER A 46 -2.93 0.98 -1.18
CA SER A 46 -4.32 1.37 -0.96
C SER A 46 -5.04 1.55 -2.29
N LYS A 47 -6.37 1.35 -2.27
CA LYS A 47 -7.23 1.76 -3.39
C LYS A 47 -7.62 3.22 -3.22
N LEU A 48 -7.63 3.93 -4.34
CA LEU A 48 -8.16 5.29 -4.46
C LEU A 48 -9.60 5.24 -4.97
N VAL A 49 -10.42 6.15 -4.47
CA VAL A 49 -11.80 6.38 -4.92
C VAL A 49 -12.03 7.87 -5.15
N THR A 50 -13.14 8.23 -5.80
CA THR A 50 -13.48 9.63 -6.09
C THR A 50 -13.52 10.50 -4.84
N GLU A 51 -13.94 9.94 -3.71
CA GLU A 51 -14.09 10.61 -2.42
C GLU A 51 -12.78 10.68 -1.62
N THR A 52 -11.68 10.12 -2.11
CA THR A 52 -10.39 10.20 -1.41
C THR A 52 -9.90 11.65 -1.38
N ASP A 53 -9.56 12.15 -0.20
CA ASP A 53 -8.99 13.47 -0.04
C ASP A 53 -7.59 13.56 -0.64
N ASN A 54 -7.28 14.73 -1.22
CA ASN A 54 -6.01 15.01 -1.90
C ASN A 54 -5.72 14.04 -3.07
N HIS A 55 -6.77 13.49 -3.70
CA HIS A 55 -6.66 12.57 -4.83
C HIS A 55 -5.86 13.19 -6.01
N PRO A 56 -5.00 12.41 -6.71
CA PRO A 56 -4.21 12.90 -7.85
C PRO A 56 -5.07 13.48 -8.98
N ASN A 57 -6.19 12.83 -9.31
CA ASN A 57 -7.20 13.33 -10.24
C ASN A 57 -8.58 12.68 -10.01
N ALA A 58 -9.45 13.30 -9.19
CA ALA A 58 -10.72 12.70 -8.77
C ALA A 58 -11.68 12.38 -9.93
N ALA A 59 -11.54 13.05 -11.08
CA ALA A 59 -12.36 12.80 -12.27
C ALA A 59 -12.14 11.41 -12.89
N THR A 60 -11.00 10.78 -12.61
CA THR A 60 -10.68 9.42 -13.10
C THR A 60 -11.27 8.30 -12.23
N GLY A 61 -11.96 8.66 -11.15
CA GLY A 61 -12.65 7.69 -10.30
C GLY A 61 -11.69 6.88 -9.45
N TYR A 62 -11.40 5.65 -9.88
CA TYR A 62 -10.67 4.66 -9.11
C TYR A 62 -9.21 4.56 -9.51
N GLY A 63 -8.40 4.02 -8.59
CA GLY A 63 -7.00 3.70 -8.86
C GLY A 63 -6.36 2.88 -7.74
N ILE A 64 -5.09 2.58 -7.92
CA ILE A 64 -4.23 2.00 -6.89
C ILE A 64 -3.11 2.97 -6.57
N MET A 65 -2.72 3.04 -5.30
CA MET A 65 -1.63 3.87 -4.84
C MET A 65 -0.67 3.04 -3.99
N GLN A 66 0.63 3.24 -4.22
CA GLN A 66 1.67 2.78 -3.33
C GLN A 66 2.29 3.97 -2.59
N THR A 67 2.36 3.87 -1.27
CA THR A 67 3.05 4.82 -0.38
C THR A 67 4.28 4.16 0.20
N ILE A 68 5.43 4.81 0.08
CA ILE A 68 6.72 4.33 0.58
C ILE A 68 7.26 5.39 1.53
N ASP A 69 7.74 4.97 2.69
CA ASP A 69 8.30 5.84 3.73
C ASP A 69 9.66 5.29 4.17
N THR A 70 10.67 6.16 4.31
CA THR A 70 11.99 5.77 4.84
C THR A 70 11.93 5.22 6.26
N GLN A 71 10.87 5.51 7.00
CA GLN A 71 10.64 4.98 8.34
C GLN A 71 9.89 3.63 8.33
N GLY A 72 9.56 3.10 7.15
CA GLY A 72 8.95 1.80 6.93
C GLY A 72 7.46 1.71 7.30
N ALA A 73 6.84 0.56 7.02
CA ALA A 73 5.40 0.35 7.21
C ALA A 73 4.96 -0.07 8.63
N GLY A 74 5.88 -0.07 9.60
CA GLY A 74 5.64 -0.57 10.96
C GLY A 74 5.70 -2.09 11.06
N ALA A 75 5.76 -2.60 12.30
CA ALA A 75 5.93 -4.03 12.59
C ALA A 75 4.73 -4.89 12.14
N ASP A 76 3.54 -4.29 12.09
CA ASP A 76 2.29 -4.92 11.68
C ASP A 76 1.85 -4.54 10.25
N GLY A 77 2.65 -3.72 9.55
CA GLY A 77 2.34 -3.23 8.20
C GLY A 77 1.19 -2.22 8.15
N LYS A 78 0.73 -1.69 9.30
CA LYS A 78 -0.44 -0.80 9.40
C LYS A 78 -0.08 0.64 9.72
N ARG A 79 1.19 1.03 9.57
CA ARG A 79 1.59 2.41 9.82
C ARG A 79 1.05 3.32 8.71
N HIS A 80 0.49 4.44 9.11
CA HIS A 80 0.08 5.53 8.23
C HIS A 80 1.14 6.63 8.18
N VAL A 81 1.12 7.41 7.09
CA VAL A 81 1.93 8.64 7.01
C VAL A 81 1.50 9.59 8.13
N PRO A 82 2.44 10.04 8.99
CA PRO A 82 2.08 10.95 10.08
C PRO A 82 1.74 12.34 9.52
N VAL A 83 0.80 13.03 10.19
CA VAL A 83 0.43 14.42 9.87
C VAL A 83 1.68 15.31 9.88
N ASN A 84 2.54 15.12 10.90
CA ASN A 84 3.82 15.79 11.04
C ASN A 84 4.93 14.78 10.86
N THR A 85 5.57 14.82 9.69
CA THR A 85 6.80 14.07 9.43
C THR A 85 7.98 14.68 10.20
N ILE A 86 8.97 13.87 10.49
CA ILE A 86 10.20 14.29 11.20
C ILE A 86 11.33 14.64 10.22
N SER A 87 12.40 15.24 10.75
CA SER A 87 13.64 15.40 9.97
C SER A 87 14.16 14.02 9.53
N GLN A 88 14.61 13.90 8.28
CA GLN A 88 15.09 12.64 7.65
C GLN A 88 14.00 11.59 7.37
N GLU A 89 12.72 11.93 7.49
CA GLU A 89 11.59 11.10 7.00
C GLU A 89 11.18 11.55 5.60
N TRP A 90 11.28 10.65 4.63
CA TRP A 90 10.94 10.93 3.24
C TRP A 90 9.85 9.97 2.80
N VAL A 91 8.75 10.53 2.32
CA VAL A 91 7.58 9.79 1.86
C VAL A 91 7.43 10.00 0.36
N PHE A 92 7.28 8.90 -0.37
CA PHE A 92 7.02 8.87 -1.80
C PHE A 92 5.69 8.19 -2.07
N GLN A 93 4.92 8.73 -3.02
CA GLN A 93 3.69 8.12 -3.49
C GLN A 93 3.67 8.02 -5.00
N GLN A 94 3.18 6.88 -5.49
CA GLN A 94 2.83 6.67 -6.89
C GLN A 94 1.41 6.12 -6.99
N ALA A 95 0.64 6.64 -7.95
CA ALA A 95 -0.74 6.25 -8.17
C ALA A 95 -1.00 5.95 -9.65
N LEU A 96 -1.59 4.77 -9.92
CA LEU A 96 -2.06 4.36 -11.24
C LEU A 96 -3.58 4.43 -11.25
N LEU A 97 -4.14 5.24 -12.15
CA LEU A 97 -5.58 5.49 -12.23
C LEU A 97 -6.22 4.68 -13.37
N THR A 98 -7.55 4.58 -13.38
CA THR A 98 -8.28 3.74 -14.37
C THR A 98 -8.12 4.17 -15.81
N ASP A 99 -7.80 5.44 -16.06
CA ASP A 99 -7.51 5.97 -17.40
C ASP A 99 -6.09 5.61 -17.89
N GLY A 100 -5.35 4.81 -17.12
CA GLY A 100 -3.99 4.39 -17.41
C GLY A 100 -2.91 5.42 -17.04
N SER A 101 -3.30 6.57 -16.48
CA SER A 101 -2.35 7.60 -16.10
C SER A 101 -1.58 7.26 -14.84
N LEU A 102 -0.29 7.62 -14.83
CA LEU A 102 0.58 7.45 -13.66
C LEU A 102 0.88 8.80 -13.04
N TYR A 103 0.63 8.93 -11.73
CA TYR A 103 0.97 10.11 -10.95
C TYR A 103 2.02 9.77 -9.89
N SER A 104 2.84 10.76 -9.53
CA SER A 104 3.74 10.66 -8.38
C SER A 104 3.81 11.97 -7.60
N ARG A 105 4.07 11.89 -6.30
CA ARG A 105 4.44 13.02 -5.46
C ARG A 105 5.31 12.57 -4.29
N GLN A 106 5.82 13.53 -3.52
CA GLN A 106 6.65 13.25 -2.36
C GLN A 106 6.44 14.26 -1.24
N ARG A 107 6.87 13.89 -0.05
CA ARG A 107 7.05 14.77 1.11
C ARG A 107 8.43 14.48 1.70
N ILE A 108 9.24 15.51 1.88
CA ILE A 108 10.62 15.35 2.33
C ILE A 108 10.82 16.14 3.63
N ASN A 109 11.27 15.44 4.67
CA ASN A 109 11.44 16.00 6.01
C ASN A 109 10.13 16.64 6.48
N THR A 110 10.19 17.83 7.09
CA THR A 110 9.04 18.59 7.57
C THR A 110 8.36 19.45 6.49
N LEU A 111 8.80 19.36 5.23
CA LEU A 111 8.23 20.17 4.16
C LEU A 111 6.80 19.71 3.81
N PRO A 112 5.99 20.59 3.19
CA PRO A 112 4.69 20.22 2.65
C PRO A 112 4.81 19.15 1.56
N TRP A 113 3.69 18.48 1.27
CA TRP A 113 3.57 17.63 0.09
C TRP A 113 3.84 18.42 -1.19
N THR A 114 4.62 17.84 -2.11
CA THR A 114 4.68 18.34 -3.48
C THR A 114 3.33 18.10 -4.16
N PRO A 115 2.95 18.93 -5.16
CA PRO A 115 1.78 18.61 -5.97
C PRO A 115 1.96 17.26 -6.67
N TRP A 116 0.83 16.63 -7.01
CA TRP A 116 0.82 15.46 -7.87
C TRP A 116 1.33 15.82 -9.27
N VAL A 117 2.25 15.01 -9.79
CA VAL A 117 2.80 15.16 -11.14
C VAL A 117 2.40 13.95 -11.98
N LYS A 118 1.66 14.19 -13.07
CA LYS A 118 1.38 13.17 -14.08
C LYS A 118 2.67 12.83 -14.85
N ARG A 119 2.98 11.54 -14.99
CA ARG A 119 4.19 11.01 -15.63
C ARG A 119 3.91 10.47 -17.03
N TRP A 120 2.78 9.79 -17.19
CA TRP A 120 2.29 9.19 -18.42
C TRP A 120 0.78 9.44 -18.51
#